data_AF-A0A7J0CRK6-F1
#
_entry.id   AF-A0A7J0CRK6-F1
#
_cell.length_a   1.000
_cell.length_b   1.000
_cell.length_c   1.000
_cell.angle_alpha   90.00
_cell.angle_beta   90.00
_cell.angle_gamma   90.00
#
_symmetry.space_group_name_H-M   'P 1'
#
loop_
_entity.id
_entity.type
_entity.pdbx_description
1 polymer ?
#
loop_
_entity_poly.entity_id
_entity_poly.type
_entity_poly.pdbx_seq_one_letter_code
_entity_poly.pdbx_strand_id
1 'polypeptide(L)'
;MTTVANRQDFKVADLSLAAFGRKEITLAEHEMPGLMSIRKEFAAAQPLAGARVTGSLHMTVQTAVLIETLVALGAEVRWASCNIFSTQDHAAAAIAVGPNGTPEAPRASRSSPGRARRWRSTGGARSRR
;
A
#
# COMPACT_ATOMS: atom_id res chain seq x y z
N MET A 1 16.32 -17.19 -25.09
CA MET A 1 16.20 -16.09 -24.12
C MET A 1 14.75 -15.97 -23.71
N THR A 2 14.40 -16.39 -22.50
CA THR A 2 13.00 -16.41 -22.03
C THR A 2 12.65 -15.03 -21.48
N THR A 3 11.80 -14.30 -22.18
CA THR A 3 11.30 -12.99 -21.77
C THR A 3 10.52 -13.15 -20.46
N VAL A 4 11.08 -12.70 -19.34
CA VAL A 4 10.35 -12.64 -18.08
C VAL A 4 9.26 -11.59 -18.26
N ALA A 5 8.02 -12.03 -18.48
CA ALA A 5 6.86 -11.16 -18.57
C ALA A 5 6.88 -10.17 -17.40
N ASN A 6 6.77 -8.88 -17.72
CA ASN A 6 6.80 -7.75 -16.80
C ASN A 6 5.59 -7.85 -15.86
N ARG A 7 5.69 -8.71 -14.84
CA ARG A 7 4.64 -8.92 -13.85
C ARG A 7 4.61 -7.68 -12.98
N GLN A 8 3.57 -6.88 -13.18
CA GLN A 8 3.27 -5.79 -12.26
C GLN A 8 3.28 -6.35 -10.84
N ASP A 9 4.05 -5.68 -10.00
CA ASP A 9 4.24 -6.02 -8.61
C ASP A 9 3.01 -5.63 -7.79
N PHE A 10 1.82 -5.55 -8.37
CA PHE A 10 0.53 -5.33 -7.71
C PHE A 10 -0.63 -5.78 -8.58
N LYS A 11 -1.80 -5.90 -7.96
CA LYS A 11 -3.08 -6.05 -8.64
C LYS A 11 -4.08 -5.22 -7.86
N VAL A 12 -4.66 -4.21 -8.48
CA VAL A 12 -5.75 -3.36 -7.97
C VAL A 12 -6.83 -3.26 -9.05
N ALA A 13 -8.02 -2.76 -8.71
CA ALA A 13 -9.09 -2.60 -9.69
C ALA A 13 -8.77 -1.51 -10.72
N ASP A 14 -8.34 -0.32 -10.26
CA ASP A 14 -8.03 0.82 -11.12
C ASP A 14 -7.00 1.74 -10.45
N LEU A 15 -5.87 1.99 -11.12
CA LEU A 15 -4.81 2.89 -10.62
C LEU A 15 -5.18 4.37 -10.76
N SER A 16 -6.11 4.73 -11.65
CA SER A 16 -6.51 6.13 -11.86
C SER A 16 -7.10 6.76 -10.58
N LEU A 17 -7.62 5.92 -9.69
CA LEU A 17 -8.19 6.30 -8.40
C LEU A 17 -7.15 6.73 -7.35
N ALA A 18 -5.85 6.56 -7.62
CA ALA A 18 -4.79 6.83 -6.64
C ALA A 18 -4.78 8.28 -6.14
N ALA A 19 -5.07 9.25 -7.01
CA ALA A 19 -5.13 10.66 -6.61
C ALA A 19 -6.27 10.94 -5.63
N PHE A 20 -7.44 10.32 -5.83
CA PHE A 20 -8.55 10.41 -4.90
C PHE A 20 -8.22 9.70 -3.59
N GLY A 21 -7.67 8.49 -3.66
CA GLY A 21 -7.25 7.75 -2.47
C GLY A 21 -6.20 8.48 -1.64
N ARG A 22 -5.27 9.20 -2.27
CA ARG A 22 -4.29 10.05 -1.56
C ARG A 22 -4.98 11.15 -0.76
N LYS A 23 -5.98 11.82 -1.33
CA LYS A 23 -6.75 12.86 -0.62
C LYS A 23 -7.47 12.29 0.60
N GLU A 24 -8.12 11.15 0.44
CA GLU A 24 -8.82 10.46 1.54
C GLU A 24 -7.84 10.00 2.65
N ILE A 25 -6.66 9.49 2.28
CA ILE A 25 -5.61 9.12 3.24
C ILE A 25 -5.16 10.34 4.04
N THR A 26 -4.87 11.46 3.38
CA THR A 26 -4.48 12.70 4.06
C THR A 26 -5.58 13.19 5.01
N LEU A 27 -6.85 13.09 4.61
CA LEU A 27 -7.96 13.44 5.50
C LEU A 27 -8.02 12.49 6.71
N ALA A 28 -7.85 11.18 6.50
CA ALA A 28 -7.88 10.19 7.57
C ALA A 28 -6.71 10.34 8.57
N GLU A 29 -5.55 10.85 8.16
CA GLU A 29 -4.43 11.11 9.07
C GLU A 29 -4.80 12.09 10.20
N HIS A 30 -5.68 13.07 9.93
CA HIS A 30 -6.17 14.00 10.95
C HIS A 30 -7.00 13.30 12.03
N GLU A 31 -7.73 12.25 11.68
CA GLU A 31 -8.58 11.45 12.58
C GLU A 31 -7.85 10.24 13.18
N MET A 32 -6.55 10.09 12.92
CA MET A 32 -5.72 8.98 13.40
C MET A 32 -4.48 9.45 14.20
N PRO A 33 -4.67 10.27 15.26
CA PRO A 33 -3.56 10.92 15.98
C PRO A 33 -2.58 9.93 16.60
N GLY A 34 -3.04 8.74 17.01
CA GLY A 34 -2.18 7.70 17.56
C GLY A 34 -1.13 7.21 16.56
N LEU A 35 -1.53 6.93 15.31
CA LEU A 35 -0.58 6.53 14.27
C LEU A 35 0.36 7.68 13.88
N MET A 36 -0.15 8.92 13.85
CA MET A 36 0.68 10.08 13.51
C MET A 36 1.72 10.36 14.60
N SER A 37 1.36 10.19 15.87
CA SER A 37 2.30 10.27 16.99
C SER A 37 3.40 9.21 16.88
N ILE A 38 3.03 7.95 16.58
CA ILE A 38 4.00 6.86 16.37
C ILE A 38 4.97 7.19 15.23
N ARG A 39 4.47 7.70 14.10
CA ARG A 39 5.34 8.14 12.99
C ARG A 39 6.30 9.24 13.44
N LYS A 40 5.78 10.28 14.11
CA LYS A 40 6.59 11.41 14.57
C LYS A 40 7.69 10.97 15.54
N GLU A 41 7.39 10.06 16.45
CA GLU A 41 8.33 9.59 17.47
C GLU A 41 9.39 8.63 16.90
N PHE A 42 8.99 7.67 16.05
CA PHE A 42 9.84 6.54 15.69
C PHE A 42 10.36 6.55 14.25
N ALA A 43 9.92 7.46 13.38
CA ALA A 43 10.40 7.48 11.99
C ALA A 43 11.92 7.67 11.90
N ALA A 44 12.55 8.53 12.72
CA ALA A 44 13.99 8.70 12.66
C ALA A 44 14.77 7.45 13.13
N ALA A 45 14.21 6.71 14.10
CA ALA A 45 14.84 5.52 14.65
C ALA A 45 14.72 4.27 13.75
N GLN A 46 13.79 4.29 12.77
CA GLN A 46 13.53 3.17 11.85
C GLN A 46 13.47 1.79 12.56
N PRO A 47 12.65 1.62 13.62
CA PRO A 47 12.68 0.41 14.44
C PRO A 47 12.24 -0.87 13.72
N LEU A 48 11.59 -0.74 12.56
CA LEU A 48 11.17 -1.86 11.72
C LEU A 48 12.10 -2.06 10.51
N ALA A 49 13.27 -1.41 10.47
CA ALA A 49 14.25 -1.59 9.41
C ALA A 49 14.59 -3.09 9.22
N GLY A 50 14.47 -3.56 7.98
CA GLY A 50 14.71 -4.96 7.61
C GLY A 50 13.54 -5.91 7.92
N ALA A 51 12.51 -5.47 8.64
CA ALA A 51 11.32 -6.27 8.87
C ALA A 51 10.50 -6.43 7.59
N ARG A 52 9.98 -7.64 7.36
CA ARG A 52 9.11 -7.96 6.21
C ARG A 52 7.71 -8.30 6.71
N VAL A 53 6.79 -7.37 6.58
CA VAL A 53 5.44 -7.48 7.12
C VAL A 53 4.47 -7.85 6.01
N THR A 54 3.67 -8.91 6.24
CA THR A 54 2.54 -9.26 5.37
C THR A 54 1.24 -9.09 6.15
N GLY A 55 0.34 -8.24 5.68
CA GLY A 55 -0.97 -8.01 6.28
C GLY A 55 -2.12 -8.63 5.48
N SER A 56 -3.13 -9.12 6.20
CA SER A 56 -4.41 -9.58 5.66
C SER A 56 -5.54 -8.96 6.47
N LEU A 57 -5.81 -7.68 6.21
CA LEU A 57 -6.83 -6.86 6.87
C LEU A 57 -7.67 -6.16 5.80
N HIS A 58 -8.82 -5.61 6.17
CA HIS A 58 -9.65 -4.85 5.22
C HIS A 58 -8.83 -3.73 4.55
N MET A 59 -8.87 -3.66 3.21
CA MET A 59 -8.06 -2.69 2.48
C MET A 59 -8.83 -1.38 2.36
N THR A 60 -8.87 -0.62 3.46
CA THR A 60 -9.56 0.68 3.57
C THR A 60 -8.57 1.84 3.64
N VAL A 61 -9.08 3.08 3.61
CA VAL A 61 -8.29 4.31 3.82
C VAL A 61 -7.54 4.28 5.16
N GLN A 62 -8.18 3.88 6.26
CA GLN A 62 -7.52 3.80 7.57
C GLN A 62 -6.39 2.76 7.58
N THR A 63 -6.58 1.65 6.86
CA THR A 63 -5.53 0.63 6.73
C THR A 63 -4.38 1.11 5.85
N ALA A 64 -4.65 1.96 4.85
CA ALA A 64 -3.60 2.64 4.11
C ALA A 64 -2.72 3.51 5.03
N VAL A 65 -3.32 4.24 5.98
CA VAL A 65 -2.56 4.99 7.00
C VAL A 65 -1.71 4.05 7.85
N LEU A 66 -2.24 2.89 8.28
CA LEU A 66 -1.44 1.88 9.00
C LEU A 66 -0.26 1.37 8.17
N ILE A 67 -0.49 1.02 6.90
CA ILE A 67 0.57 0.54 5.99
C ILE A 67 1.67 1.59 5.85
N GLU A 68 1.31 2.86 5.62
CA GLU A 68 2.26 3.95 5.49
C GLU A 68 3.00 4.24 6.79
N THR A 69 2.38 4.00 7.95
CA THR A 69 3.09 4.03 9.25
C THR A 69 4.15 2.94 9.31
N LEU A 70 3.81 1.68 9.03
CA LEU A 70 4.78 0.57 9.06
C LEU A 70 5.98 0.83 8.13
N VAL A 71 5.69 1.36 6.94
CA VAL A 71 6.71 1.78 5.97
C VAL A 71 7.56 2.92 6.52
N ALA A 72 6.93 3.96 7.09
CA ALA A 72 7.65 5.11 7.66
C ALA A 72 8.56 4.69 8.83
N LEU A 73 8.27 3.58 9.50
CA LEU A 73 9.09 2.98 10.54
C LEU A 73 10.17 2.02 10.00
N GLY A 74 10.27 1.83 8.68
CA GLY A 74 11.34 1.08 8.00
C GLY A 74 10.97 -0.31 7.49
N ALA A 75 9.72 -0.75 7.63
CA ALA A 75 9.30 -2.07 7.20
C ALA A 75 9.13 -2.20 5.68
N GLU A 76 9.42 -3.38 5.13
CA GLU A 76 8.94 -3.82 3.82
C GLU A 76 7.53 -4.41 3.97
N VAL A 77 6.51 -3.81 3.34
CA VAL A 77 5.11 -4.22 3.54
C VAL A 77 4.51 -4.84 2.27
N ARG A 78 3.80 -5.96 2.44
CA ARG A 78 2.87 -6.53 1.44
C ARG A 78 1.50 -6.70 2.07
N TRP A 79 0.45 -6.46 1.29
CA TRP A 79 -0.91 -6.49 1.81
C TRP A 79 -1.87 -7.22 0.88
N ALA A 80 -2.85 -7.87 1.50
CA ALA A 80 -4.03 -8.41 0.83
C ALA A 80 -5.27 -8.09 1.68
N SER A 81 -6.44 -8.03 1.06
CA SER A 81 -7.68 -7.89 1.80
C SER A 81 -8.15 -9.25 2.32
N CYS A 82 -8.56 -9.31 3.59
CA CYS A 82 -9.14 -10.52 4.18
C CYS A 82 -10.62 -10.73 3.82
N ASN A 83 -11.27 -9.79 3.13
CA ASN A 83 -12.66 -9.91 2.69
C ASN A 83 -12.88 -9.30 1.30
N ILE A 84 -13.52 -10.09 0.43
CA ILE A 84 -13.71 -9.79 -1.00
C ILE A 84 -14.54 -8.53 -1.31
N PHE A 85 -15.28 -8.00 -0.33
CA PHE A 85 -16.11 -6.79 -0.49
C PHE A 85 -15.59 -5.58 0.28
N SER A 86 -14.54 -5.77 1.08
CA SER A 86 -14.04 -4.74 2.01
C SER A 86 -12.95 -3.84 1.42
N THR A 87 -12.51 -4.12 0.19
CA THR A 87 -11.48 -3.30 -0.46
C THR A 87 -12.11 -2.00 -0.95
N GLN A 88 -11.59 -0.88 -0.48
CA GLN A 88 -11.81 0.44 -1.06
C GLN A 88 -10.76 0.63 -2.16
N ASP A 89 -11.19 0.58 -3.42
CA ASP A 89 -10.27 0.52 -4.57
C ASP A 89 -9.36 1.76 -4.67
N HIS A 90 -9.85 2.94 -4.28
CA HIS A 90 -9.04 4.15 -4.24
C HIS A 90 -7.92 4.08 -3.20
N ALA A 91 -8.17 3.51 -2.02
CA ALA A 91 -7.14 3.29 -1.00
C ALA A 91 -6.10 2.27 -1.48
N ALA A 92 -6.57 1.18 -2.09
CA ALA A 92 -5.69 0.16 -2.68
C ALA A 92 -4.82 0.74 -3.81
N ALA A 93 -5.39 1.57 -4.68
CA ALA A 93 -4.69 2.27 -5.75
C ALA A 93 -3.64 3.24 -5.20
N ALA A 94 -3.98 4.03 -4.18
CA ALA A 94 -3.06 4.98 -3.56
C ALA A 94 -1.86 4.28 -2.90
N ILE A 95 -2.06 3.12 -2.26
CA ILE A 95 -0.97 2.30 -1.70
C ILE A 95 -0.12 1.68 -2.81
N ALA A 96 -0.74 1.18 -3.88
CA ALA A 96 -0.01 0.60 -5.01
C ALA A 96 0.85 1.64 -5.75
N VAL A 97 0.34 2.86 -5.93
CA VAL A 97 1.09 3.98 -6.53
C VAL A 97 2.15 4.52 -5.58
N GLY A 98 1.87 4.55 -4.27
CA GLY A 98 2.74 5.12 -3.25
C GLY A 98 2.65 6.66 -3.19
N PRO A 99 3.22 7.29 -2.14
CA PRO A 99 3.08 8.73 -1.90
C PRO A 99 3.78 9.61 -2.95
N ASN A 100 4.84 9.09 -3.59
CA ASN A 100 5.64 9.84 -4.58
C ASN A 100 5.50 9.29 -6.00
N GLY A 101 4.54 8.39 -6.26
CA GLY A 101 4.35 7.76 -7.56
C GLY A 101 3.22 8.39 -8.38
N THR A 102 3.11 7.96 -9.64
CA THR A 102 1.94 8.22 -10.49
C THR A 102 1.34 6.89 -10.98
N PRO A 103 0.11 6.86 -11.51
CA PRO A 103 -0.47 5.64 -12.10
C PRO A 103 0.40 5.03 -13.20
N GLU A 104 1.11 5.85 -13.98
CA GLU A 104 2.01 5.43 -15.07
C GLU A 104 3.37 4.98 -14.55
N ALA A 105 3.83 5.58 -13.45
CA ALA A 105 5.10 5.25 -12.79
C ALA A 105 4.89 5.04 -11.27
N PRO A 106 4.28 3.89 -10.86
CA PRO A 106 4.09 3.58 -9.45
C PRO A 106 5.42 3.54 -8.69
N ARG A 107 5.48 4.27 -7.58
CA ARG A 107 6.60 4.29 -6.64
C ARG A 107 6.09 3.88 -5.26
N ALA A 108 5.49 2.69 -5.19
CA ALA A 108 5.26 2.02 -3.92
C ALA A 108 6.52 2.14 -3.07
N SER A 109 6.36 2.48 -1.79
CA SER A 109 7.44 2.89 -0.90
C SER A 109 8.61 1.91 -0.91
N ARG A 110 9.66 2.26 -1.66
CA ARG A 110 10.91 1.50 -1.74
C ARG A 110 11.80 1.90 -0.58
N SER A 111 12.08 0.96 0.33
CA SER A 111 13.17 1.12 1.31
C SER A 111 14.50 0.52 0.83
N SER A 112 14.57 -0.13 -0.35
CA SER A 112 15.86 -0.60 -0.90
C SER A 112 15.89 -0.81 -2.43
N PRO A 113 17.01 -0.50 -3.11
CA PRO A 113 17.21 -0.79 -4.52
C PRO A 113 17.58 -2.28 -4.71
N GLY A 114 16.80 -3.04 -5.49
CA GLY A 114 17.30 -4.28 -6.09
C GLY A 114 16.48 -5.57 -5.96
N ARG A 115 15.27 -5.58 -5.37
CA ARG A 115 14.44 -6.81 -5.35
C ARG A 115 12.97 -6.53 -5.68
N ALA A 116 12.57 -6.88 -6.90
CA ALA A 116 11.19 -6.90 -7.37
C ALA A 116 10.31 -7.80 -6.48
N ARG A 117 9.14 -7.34 -6.03
CA ARG A 117 8.19 -8.17 -5.27
C ARG A 117 6.72 -7.81 -5.47
N ARG A 118 5.99 -8.89 -5.78
CA ARG A 118 4.62 -9.05 -6.26
C ARG A 118 3.50 -8.77 -5.24
N TRP A 119 2.93 -7.60 -5.15
CA TRP A 119 1.68 -7.28 -4.44
C TRP A 119 0.47 -7.94 -5.15
N ARG A 120 -0.59 -8.30 -4.43
CA ARG A 120 -1.78 -8.97 -5.00
C ARG A 120 -2.99 -8.59 -4.16
N SER A 121 -3.78 -7.58 -4.58
CA SER A 121 -5.11 -7.45 -4.00
C SER A 121 -5.97 -8.59 -4.55
N THR A 122 -6.61 -9.29 -3.63
CA THR A 122 -7.63 -10.30 -3.89
C THR A 122 -8.99 -9.63 -4.12
N GLY A 123 -9.05 -8.62 -5.00
CA GLY A 123 -10.28 -7.88 -5.33
C GLY A 123 -10.98 -8.30 -6.63
N GLY A 124 -10.55 -9.40 -7.27
CA GLY A 124 -11.09 -9.83 -8.57
C GLY A 124 -12.15 -10.92 -8.46
N ALA A 125 -13.31 -10.62 -7.87
CA ALA A 125 -14.44 -11.56 -7.79
C ALA A 125 -15.75 -10.97 -8.35
N ARG A 126 -15.69 -10.08 -9.34
CA ARG A 126 -16.88 -9.50 -10.01
C ARG A 126 -17.07 -9.91 -11.49
N SER A 127 -16.67 -11.12 -11.90
CA SER A 127 -17.04 -11.60 -13.26
C SER A 127 -17.21 -13.12 -13.43
N ARG A 128 -17.71 -13.82 -12.41
CA ARG A 128 -18.18 -15.21 -12.56
C ARG A 128 -19.46 -15.45 -11.77
N ARG A 129 -20.55 -14.82 -12.18
CA ARG A 129 -21.92 -15.36 -12.19
C ARG A 129 -22.65 -14.74 -13.36
#